data_AF-A0ABD3S2B6-F1
#
_entry.id   AF-A0ABD3S2B6-F1
#
_cell.length_a   1.000
_cell.length_b   1.000
_cell.length_c   1.000
_cell.angle_alpha   90.00
_cell.angle_beta   90.00
_cell.angle_gamma   90.00
#
_symmetry.space_group_name_H-M   'P 1'
#
loop_
_entity.id
_entity.type
_entity.pdbx_description
1 polymer ?
#
loop_
_entity_poly.entity_id
_entity_poly.type
_entity_poly.pdbx_seq_one_letter_code
_entity_poly.pdbx_strand_id
1 'polypeptide(L)'
;MPAAGSKGAPKNPRELKDDTSSSREEKQVVMRALSNPPLKNYNVWWSLSDTKYAGTALFIKKCFQPKKVSFSLDQTGSKHEPDGRVILAEFESFRLLNTYVPNNGWKDEESSFQRRRKWDKRILEFVLTNSDKPLIWCGDLNVSHEDIDVSHPDFFAAAKLNGYVPPNKEDYGQPGFTLSERKRFGSILKEGKLVDAYRYLHKDKDMDCGFSWSGNPVGKYRGKRMRIDYFIVAEKLRERIVACEMHGHGIELEGFYGSDHCPVSLELSDENPSSDGN
;
A
#
# COMPACT_ATOMS: atom_id res chain seq x y z
N MET A 1 11.94 5.32 -9.01
CA MET A 1 11.07 5.95 -10.04
C MET A 1 11.59 7.35 -10.32
N PRO A 2 11.54 7.85 -11.57
CA PRO A 2 11.89 9.23 -11.88
C PRO A 2 11.06 10.15 -10.98
N ALA A 3 11.73 10.86 -10.08
CA ALA A 3 11.11 11.88 -9.26
C ALA A 3 10.46 12.96 -10.15
N ALA A 4 9.56 13.79 -9.61
CA ALA A 4 8.95 14.90 -10.37
C ALA A 4 9.92 16.03 -10.79
N GLY A 5 11.22 15.75 -10.94
CA GLY A 5 12.23 16.64 -11.51
C GLY A 5 12.98 17.52 -10.50
N SER A 6 13.87 18.34 -11.04
CA SER A 6 14.71 19.31 -10.32
C SER A 6 13.91 20.41 -9.58
N LYS A 7 14.51 20.98 -8.52
CA LYS A 7 13.90 22.02 -7.68
C LYS A 7 13.73 23.32 -8.48
N GLY A 8 12.48 23.79 -8.67
CA GLY A 8 12.18 25.09 -9.28
C GLY A 8 11.60 25.05 -10.71
N ALA A 9 11.58 23.90 -11.39
CA ALA A 9 10.93 23.76 -12.70
C ALA A 9 9.42 23.43 -12.55
N PRO A 10 8.56 23.78 -13.54
CA PRO A 10 7.18 23.31 -13.58
C PRO A 10 7.10 21.77 -13.51
N LYS A 11 6.32 21.23 -12.58
CA LYS A 11 6.19 19.79 -12.34
C LYS A 11 4.83 19.30 -12.82
N ASN A 12 4.81 18.34 -13.74
CA ASN A 12 3.65 17.49 -13.97
C ASN A 12 3.88 16.18 -13.20
N PRO A 13 3.29 16.01 -12.00
CA PRO A 13 3.55 14.84 -11.16
C PRO A 13 2.85 13.56 -11.68
N ARG A 14 2.26 13.61 -12.89
CA ARG A 14 1.61 12.46 -13.54
C ARG A 14 2.43 11.87 -14.68
N GLU A 15 3.60 12.44 -14.99
CA GLU A 15 4.45 12.02 -16.11
C GLU A 15 5.88 11.74 -15.65
N LEU A 16 6.47 10.68 -16.21
CA LEU A 16 7.89 10.37 -16.01
C LEU A 16 8.75 11.48 -16.65
N LYS A 17 9.54 12.14 -15.82
CA LYS A 17 10.49 13.18 -16.24
C LYS A 17 11.73 12.60 -16.90
N ASP A 18 12.33 13.40 -17.77
CA ASP A 18 13.53 13.12 -18.57
C ASP A 18 14.47 14.34 -18.64
N ASP A 19 14.50 15.12 -17.55
CA ASP A 19 15.26 16.37 -17.42
C ASP A 19 16.77 16.17 -17.17
N THR A 20 17.21 14.94 -16.85
CA THR A 20 18.62 14.58 -16.67
C THR A 20 18.98 13.42 -17.60
N SER A 21 20.27 13.18 -17.84
CA SER A 21 20.69 12.00 -18.62
C SER A 21 20.26 10.69 -17.94
N SER A 22 20.43 10.58 -16.62
CA SER A 22 19.98 9.42 -15.84
C SER A 22 18.47 9.21 -15.94
N SER A 23 17.66 10.25 -15.76
CA SER A 23 16.20 10.12 -15.85
C SER A 23 15.71 9.83 -17.28
N ARG A 24 16.44 10.29 -18.31
CA ARG A 24 16.20 9.90 -19.72
C ARG A 24 16.42 8.41 -19.95
N GLU A 25 17.53 7.88 -19.49
CA GLU A 25 17.87 6.46 -19.64
C GLU A 25 16.85 5.59 -18.88
N GLU A 26 16.54 5.93 -17.62
CA GLU A 26 15.51 5.24 -16.84
C GLU A 26 14.14 5.27 -17.54
N LYS A 27 13.70 6.45 -18.01
CA LYS A 27 12.44 6.60 -18.74
C LYS A 27 12.43 5.76 -20.01
N GLN A 28 13.53 5.73 -20.78
CA GLN A 28 13.62 4.90 -21.98
C GLN A 28 13.49 3.41 -21.67
N VAL A 29 14.15 2.92 -20.62
CA VAL A 29 14.02 1.53 -20.16
C VAL A 29 12.57 1.21 -19.79
N VAL A 30 11.92 2.08 -19.00
CA VAL A 30 10.52 1.91 -18.60
C VAL A 30 9.60 1.92 -19.83
N MET A 31 9.72 2.92 -20.71
CA MET A 31 8.87 3.04 -21.90
C MET A 31 9.07 1.87 -22.87
N ARG A 32 10.30 1.34 -22.98
CA ARG A 32 10.57 0.12 -23.75
C ARG A 32 9.87 -1.08 -23.14
N ALA A 33 9.91 -1.26 -21.82
CA ALA A 33 9.18 -2.33 -21.15
C ALA A 33 7.66 -2.21 -21.38
N LEU A 34 7.10 -1.00 -21.24
CA LEU A 34 5.68 -0.72 -21.46
C LEU A 34 5.22 -0.93 -22.91
N SER A 35 6.13 -0.83 -23.87
CA SER A 35 5.83 -1.04 -25.30
C SER A 35 5.84 -2.52 -25.69
N ASN A 36 6.29 -3.42 -24.81
CA ASN A 36 6.37 -4.86 -25.08
C ASN A 36 5.25 -5.65 -24.38
N PRO A 37 4.80 -6.80 -24.93
CA PRO A 37 3.90 -7.71 -24.22
C PRO A 37 4.52 -8.21 -22.90
N PRO A 38 3.72 -8.43 -21.84
CA PRO A 38 2.28 -8.19 -21.78
C PRO A 38 1.90 -6.72 -21.53
N LEU A 39 2.85 -5.88 -21.10
CA LEU A 39 2.60 -4.51 -20.62
C LEU A 39 2.01 -3.58 -21.68
N LYS A 40 2.27 -3.81 -22.98
CA LYS A 40 1.65 -3.05 -24.08
C LYS A 40 0.11 -3.08 -24.06
N ASN A 41 -0.47 -4.08 -23.40
CA ASN A 41 -1.91 -4.27 -23.27
C ASN A 41 -2.48 -3.57 -22.02
N TYR A 42 -1.71 -2.73 -21.34
CA TYR A 42 -2.12 -1.99 -20.14
C TYR A 42 -2.12 -0.48 -20.39
N ASN A 43 -3.05 0.21 -19.75
CA ASN A 43 -2.98 1.64 -19.48
C ASN A 43 -2.27 1.84 -18.14
N VAL A 44 -1.43 2.87 -18.05
CA VAL A 44 -0.63 3.17 -16.86
C VAL A 44 -0.90 4.58 -16.36
N TRP A 45 -1.15 4.71 -15.06
CA TRP A 45 -1.25 6.00 -14.38
C TRP A 45 -0.14 6.10 -13.33
N TRP A 46 0.49 7.26 -13.25
CA TRP A 46 1.54 7.57 -12.28
C TRP A 46 1.04 8.62 -11.30
N SER A 47 1.24 8.38 -10.01
CA SER A 47 1.14 9.40 -8.97
C SER A 47 2.55 9.62 -8.45
N LEU A 48 3.27 10.61 -8.95
CA LEU A 48 4.67 10.85 -8.57
C LEU A 48 4.75 11.91 -7.49
N SER A 49 5.65 11.75 -6.52
CA SER A 49 5.90 12.80 -5.53
C SER A 49 6.62 13.99 -6.16
N ASP A 50 6.36 15.18 -5.62
CA ASP A 50 7.15 16.38 -5.85
C ASP A 50 8.62 16.23 -5.40
N THR A 51 8.91 15.23 -4.55
CA THR A 51 10.25 14.88 -4.07
C THR A 51 10.77 13.60 -4.71
N LYS A 52 12.02 13.21 -4.38
CA LYS A 52 12.61 11.95 -4.86
C LYS A 52 12.08 10.69 -4.15
N TYR A 53 11.18 10.84 -3.18
CA TYR A 53 10.69 9.75 -2.35
C TYR A 53 9.21 9.48 -2.60
N ALA A 54 8.79 8.22 -2.44
CA ALA A 54 7.44 7.74 -2.73
C ALA A 54 7.09 7.73 -4.23
N GLY A 55 5.81 7.94 -4.53
CA GLY A 55 5.23 7.73 -5.84
C GLY A 55 4.68 6.31 -6.02
N THR A 56 3.59 6.21 -6.76
CA THR A 56 2.88 4.95 -7.04
C THR A 56 2.49 4.89 -8.52
N ALA A 57 2.23 3.68 -9.01
CA ALA A 57 1.75 3.44 -10.36
C ALA A 57 0.55 2.49 -10.32
N LEU A 58 -0.38 2.64 -11.27
CA LEU A 58 -1.50 1.74 -11.45
C LEU A 58 -1.54 1.28 -12.91
N PHE A 59 -1.60 -0.03 -13.11
CA PHE A 59 -1.66 -0.67 -14.41
C PHE A 59 -3.02 -1.35 -14.55
N ILE A 60 -3.80 -0.95 -15.56
CA ILE A 60 -5.11 -1.56 -15.85
C ILE A 60 -5.07 -2.10 -17.28
N LYS A 61 -5.45 -3.37 -17.49
CA LYS A 61 -5.56 -3.93 -18.84
C LYS A 61 -6.49 -3.07 -19.69
N LYS A 62 -6.15 -2.82 -20.96
CA LYS A 62 -6.89 -1.93 -21.88
C LYS A 62 -8.34 -2.33 -22.12
N CYS A 63 -8.69 -3.61 -21.88
CA CYS A 63 -10.08 -4.07 -21.94
C CYS A 63 -10.96 -3.59 -20.78
N PHE A 64 -10.37 -3.07 -19.70
CA PHE A 64 -11.08 -2.45 -18.60
C PHE A 64 -10.93 -0.93 -18.65
N GLN A 65 -12.03 -0.21 -18.41
CA GLN A 65 -12.06 1.24 -18.50
C GLN A 65 -12.61 1.85 -17.21
N PRO A 66 -11.77 2.49 -16.38
CA PRO A 66 -12.26 3.25 -15.23
C PRO A 66 -13.01 4.49 -15.73
N LYS A 67 -14.11 4.84 -15.05
CA LYS A 67 -14.87 6.08 -15.27
C LYS A 67 -14.06 7.33 -14.95
N LYS A 68 -13.24 7.24 -13.91
CA LYS A 68 -12.41 8.34 -13.41
C LYS A 68 -11.18 7.78 -12.72
N VAL A 69 -10.05 8.48 -12.88
CA VAL A 69 -8.85 8.24 -12.09
C VAL A 69 -8.45 9.55 -11.41
N SER A 70 -8.30 9.54 -10.08
CA SER A 70 -7.85 10.66 -9.27
C SER A 70 -6.60 10.30 -8.47
N PHE A 71 -5.89 11.33 -8.01
CA PHE A 71 -4.59 11.22 -7.35
C PHE A 71 -4.59 11.87 -5.97
N SER A 72 -5.77 11.89 -5.35
CA SER A 72 -6.06 12.50 -4.06
C SER A 72 -7.28 11.80 -3.45
N LEU A 73 -7.30 11.72 -2.12
CA LEU A 73 -8.49 11.32 -1.36
C LEU A 73 -9.58 12.40 -1.41
N ASP A 74 -9.20 13.65 -1.63
CA ASP A 74 -10.12 14.79 -1.69
C ASP A 74 -10.75 14.85 -3.10
N GLN A 75 -11.96 14.30 -3.25
CA GLN A 75 -12.61 14.15 -4.56
C GLN A 75 -13.14 15.45 -5.18
N THR A 76 -13.21 16.53 -4.38
CA THR A 76 -13.78 17.83 -4.75
C THR A 76 -12.76 18.75 -5.45
N GLY A 77 -11.47 18.41 -5.39
CA GLY A 77 -10.40 19.16 -6.05
C GLY A 77 -9.69 18.34 -7.13
N SER A 78 -9.30 18.96 -8.25
CA SER A 78 -8.42 18.35 -9.26
C SER A 78 -6.95 18.24 -8.82
N LYS A 79 -6.67 18.41 -7.52
CA LYS A 79 -5.31 18.51 -7.01
C LYS A 79 -4.71 17.12 -6.84
N HIS A 80 -3.57 16.90 -7.48
CA HIS A 80 -2.68 15.78 -7.22
C HIS A 80 -2.02 16.00 -5.85
N GLU A 81 -1.88 14.94 -5.04
CA GLU A 81 -1.24 15.05 -3.72
C GLU A 81 0.30 15.11 -3.86
N PRO A 82 0.99 16.10 -3.25
CA PRO A 82 2.44 16.29 -3.39
C PRO A 82 3.30 15.06 -3.06
N ASP A 83 2.80 14.14 -2.24
CA ASP A 83 3.50 12.93 -1.83
C ASP A 83 3.37 11.78 -2.85
N GLY A 84 2.46 11.86 -3.84
CA GLY A 84 2.28 10.82 -4.87
C GLY A 84 1.79 9.47 -4.33
N ARG A 85 1.14 9.46 -3.17
CA ARG A 85 0.81 8.25 -2.40
C ARG A 85 -0.58 7.67 -2.66
N VAL A 86 -1.34 8.27 -3.60
CA VAL A 86 -2.74 7.91 -3.86
C VAL A 86 -2.96 7.78 -5.37
N ILE A 87 -3.57 6.66 -5.77
CA ILE A 87 -4.29 6.53 -7.03
C ILE A 87 -5.65 5.91 -6.72
N LEU A 88 -6.73 6.62 -7.05
CA LEU A 88 -8.09 6.12 -6.93
C LEU A 88 -8.68 5.96 -8.34
N ALA A 89 -8.95 4.73 -8.74
CA ALA A 89 -9.65 4.40 -9.98
C ALA A 89 -11.09 4.00 -9.67
N GLU A 90 -12.03 4.70 -10.27
CA GLU A 90 -13.46 4.43 -10.13
C GLU A 90 -13.97 3.63 -11.33
N PHE A 91 -14.51 2.44 -11.09
CA PHE A 91 -15.21 1.64 -12.08
C PHE A 91 -16.73 1.78 -11.92
N GLU A 92 -17.49 1.12 -12.80
CA GLU A 92 -18.96 1.07 -12.69
C GLU A 92 -19.39 0.52 -11.32
N SER A 93 -18.88 -0.64 -10.95
CA SER A 93 -19.35 -1.43 -9.80
C SER A 93 -18.50 -1.30 -8.53
N PHE A 94 -17.26 -0.81 -8.60
CA PHE A 94 -16.37 -0.68 -7.45
C PHE A 94 -15.37 0.48 -7.60
N ARG A 95 -14.70 0.83 -6.50
CA ARG A 95 -13.53 1.73 -6.47
C ARG A 95 -12.28 0.93 -6.13
N LEU A 96 -11.20 1.16 -6.85
CA LEU A 96 -9.86 0.66 -6.53
C LEU A 96 -9.01 1.81 -6.01
N LEU A 97 -8.66 1.76 -4.73
CA LEU A 97 -7.75 2.69 -4.08
C LEU A 97 -6.39 2.02 -3.90
N ASN A 98 -5.37 2.50 -4.60
CA ASN A 98 -3.99 2.14 -4.35
C ASN A 98 -3.32 3.21 -3.49
N THR A 99 -2.69 2.82 -2.39
CA THR A 99 -1.93 3.73 -1.54
C THR A 99 -0.56 3.22 -1.16
N TYR A 100 0.37 4.16 -1.02
CA TYR A 100 1.61 3.95 -0.26
C TYR A 100 1.58 4.80 1.00
N VAL A 101 1.17 4.22 2.12
CA VAL A 101 0.91 4.93 3.38
C VAL A 101 2.24 5.47 3.96
N PRO A 102 2.27 6.70 4.52
CA PRO A 102 3.46 7.21 5.19
C PRO A 102 3.96 6.32 6.34
N ASN A 103 5.20 5.85 6.27
CA ASN A 103 5.86 5.22 7.43
C ASN A 103 6.30 6.29 8.44
N ASN A 104 6.14 6.02 9.75
CA ASN A 104 6.61 6.91 10.81
C ASN A 104 8.14 7.05 10.84
N GLY A 105 8.85 5.98 10.49
CA GLY A 105 10.30 5.91 10.52
C GLY A 105 10.88 6.06 11.92
N TRP A 106 12.20 6.06 12.00
CA TRP A 106 12.95 6.21 13.25
C TRP A 106 13.53 7.63 13.44
N LYS A 107 13.06 8.60 12.66
CA LYS A 107 13.55 9.98 12.73
C LYS A 107 12.80 10.71 13.83
N ASP A 108 13.56 11.44 14.65
CA ASP A 108 13.03 12.30 15.71
C ASP A 108 12.45 13.59 15.13
N GLU A 109 11.41 13.44 14.32
CA GLU A 109 10.62 14.56 13.86
C GLU A 109 9.16 14.27 14.21
N GLU A 110 8.62 15.02 15.17
CA GLU A 110 7.19 15.10 15.49
C GLU A 110 6.32 15.21 14.22
N SER A 111 6.88 15.80 13.15
CA SER A 111 6.30 15.91 11.82
C SER A 111 5.86 14.55 11.22
N SER A 112 6.58 13.46 11.47
CA SER A 112 6.32 12.16 10.85
C SER A 112 5.09 11.48 11.45
N PHE A 113 5.01 11.47 12.78
CA PHE A 113 3.84 10.95 13.51
C PHE A 113 2.58 11.76 13.23
N GLN A 114 2.70 13.10 13.22
CA GLN A 114 1.58 13.97 12.86
C GLN A 114 1.12 13.71 11.42
N ARG A 115 2.05 13.53 10.48
CA ARG A 115 1.74 13.19 9.09
C ARG A 115 1.01 11.85 8.99
N ARG A 116 1.48 10.81 9.68
CA ARG A 116 0.81 9.50 9.71
C ARG A 116 -0.59 9.56 10.33
N ARG A 117 -0.75 10.22 11.48
CA ARG A 117 -2.06 10.38 12.12
C ARG A 117 -3.05 11.16 11.25
N LYS A 118 -2.57 12.24 10.60
CA LYS A 118 -3.38 13.00 9.64
C LYS A 118 -3.79 12.13 8.45
N TRP A 119 -2.88 11.30 7.95
CA TRP A 119 -3.16 10.35 6.89
C TRP A 119 -4.25 9.35 7.30
N ASP A 120 -4.08 8.67 8.43
CA ASP A 120 -5.05 7.68 8.94
C ASP A 120 -6.45 8.31 9.12
N LYS A 121 -6.51 9.55 9.63
CA LYS A 121 -7.77 10.31 9.74
C LYS A 121 -8.41 10.58 8.38
N ARG A 122 -7.62 10.99 7.37
CA ARG A 122 -8.13 11.23 6.01
C ARG A 122 -8.65 9.95 5.36
N ILE A 123 -7.98 8.82 5.58
CA ILE A 123 -8.46 7.51 5.11
C ILE A 123 -9.78 7.15 5.79
N LEU A 124 -9.88 7.33 7.12
CA LEU A 124 -11.13 7.10 7.85
C LEU A 124 -12.28 7.94 7.29
N GLU A 125 -12.06 9.24 7.12
CA GLU A 125 -13.04 10.15 6.50
C GLU A 125 -13.41 9.71 5.08
N PHE A 126 -12.43 9.29 4.28
CA PHE A 126 -12.65 8.79 2.92
C PHE A 126 -13.54 7.55 2.91
N VAL A 127 -13.24 6.52 3.72
CA VAL A 127 -14.01 5.25 3.71
C VAL A 127 -15.43 5.45 4.21
N LEU A 128 -15.65 6.38 5.16
CA LEU A 128 -16.98 6.71 5.66
C LEU A 128 -17.82 7.47 4.63
N THR A 129 -17.22 8.45 3.94
CA THR A 129 -17.92 9.31 2.97
C THR A 129 -18.11 8.68 1.60
N ASN A 130 -17.38 7.60 1.28
CA ASN A 130 -17.40 6.93 -0.03
C ASN A 130 -17.97 5.50 0.04
N SER A 131 -18.89 5.26 0.97
CA SER A 131 -19.52 3.95 1.21
C SER A 131 -20.65 3.59 0.22
N ASP A 132 -20.97 4.50 -0.71
CA ASP A 132 -21.96 4.32 -1.79
C ASP A 132 -21.55 3.23 -2.79
N LYS A 133 -20.25 3.02 -3.00
CA LYS A 133 -19.70 2.04 -3.93
C LYS A 133 -18.68 1.14 -3.21
N PRO A 134 -18.71 -0.19 -3.42
CA PRO A 134 -17.72 -1.09 -2.83
C PRO A 134 -16.28 -0.66 -3.11
N LEU A 135 -15.45 -0.70 -2.08
CA LEU A 135 -14.03 -0.32 -2.12
C LEU A 135 -13.14 -1.58 -2.12
N ILE A 136 -12.12 -1.56 -2.97
CA ILE A 136 -10.93 -2.41 -2.86
C ILE A 136 -9.76 -1.46 -2.61
N TRP A 137 -9.12 -1.56 -1.45
CA TRP A 137 -7.99 -0.73 -1.04
C TRP A 137 -6.73 -1.59 -0.94
N CYS A 138 -5.70 -1.24 -1.69
CA CYS A 138 -4.45 -2.01 -1.73
C CYS A 138 -3.18 -1.15 -1.68
N GLY A 139 -2.05 -1.84 -1.54
CA GLY A 139 -0.70 -1.29 -1.52
C GLY A 139 -0.01 -1.50 -0.17
N ASP A 140 1.13 -0.85 0.02
CA ASP A 140 1.87 -0.84 1.29
C ASP A 140 1.18 0.13 2.26
N LEU A 141 0.53 -0.45 3.28
CA LEU A 141 -0.22 0.28 4.30
C LEU A 141 0.64 0.62 5.53
N ASN A 142 1.91 0.20 5.54
CA ASN A 142 2.87 0.49 6.62
C ASN A 142 2.29 0.23 8.01
N VAL A 143 1.58 -0.89 8.18
CA VAL A 143 1.07 -1.37 9.46
C VAL A 143 0.87 -2.87 9.39
N SER A 144 1.35 -3.61 10.39
CA SER A 144 0.96 -5.00 10.66
C SER A 144 -0.08 -4.97 11.76
N HIS A 145 -1.31 -5.41 11.46
CA HIS A 145 -2.47 -5.17 12.31
C HIS A 145 -2.41 -5.94 13.63
N GLU A 146 -2.08 -7.22 13.56
CA GLU A 146 -2.08 -8.11 14.72
C GLU A 146 -0.72 -8.80 14.93
N ASP A 147 -0.51 -9.40 16.10
CA ASP A 147 0.75 -10.09 16.42
C ASP A 147 1.06 -11.23 15.44
N ILE A 148 0.02 -11.85 14.88
CA ILE A 148 0.13 -12.88 13.85
C ILE A 148 0.76 -12.35 12.55
N ASP A 149 0.69 -11.03 12.31
CA ASP A 149 1.16 -10.36 11.09
C ASP A 149 2.64 -9.98 11.13
N VAL A 150 3.33 -10.32 12.22
CA VAL A 150 4.77 -10.16 12.31
C VAL A 150 5.43 -11.45 12.76
N SER A 151 6.62 -11.73 12.20
CA SER A 151 7.38 -12.93 12.54
C SER A 151 7.76 -13.00 14.03
N HIS A 152 8.11 -11.85 14.64
CA HIS A 152 8.62 -11.76 16.01
C HIS A 152 7.96 -10.59 16.76
N PRO A 153 6.76 -10.78 17.33
CA PRO A 153 5.97 -9.72 17.97
C PRO A 153 6.76 -8.96 19.04
N ASP A 154 7.42 -9.68 19.95
CA ASP A 154 8.19 -9.07 21.04
C ASP A 154 9.34 -8.21 20.54
N PHE A 155 10.03 -8.64 19.48
CA PHE A 155 11.11 -7.88 18.87
C PHE A 155 10.59 -6.55 18.31
N PHE A 156 9.49 -6.59 17.57
CA PHE A 156 8.93 -5.39 16.96
C PHE A 156 8.28 -4.47 17.99
N ALA A 157 7.58 -5.01 18.99
CA ALA A 157 6.98 -4.24 20.07
C ALA A 157 8.03 -3.56 20.96
N ALA A 158 9.16 -4.21 21.20
CA ALA A 158 10.24 -3.67 22.02
C ALA A 158 11.31 -2.90 21.22
N ALA A 159 11.16 -2.79 19.89
CA ALA A 159 12.17 -2.17 19.04
C ALA A 159 12.40 -0.70 19.45
N LYS A 160 13.68 -0.34 19.59
CA LYS A 160 14.14 1.00 19.94
C LYS A 160 15.36 1.36 19.11
N LEU A 161 15.46 2.62 18.73
CA LEU A 161 16.67 3.22 18.19
C LEU A 161 17.28 4.12 19.27
N ASN A 162 18.61 4.09 19.43
CA ASN A 162 19.28 4.93 20.41
C ASN A 162 19.01 6.41 20.13
N GLY A 163 18.61 7.16 21.16
CA GLY A 163 18.28 8.58 21.05
C GLY A 163 16.88 8.88 20.50
N TYR A 164 16.06 7.86 20.21
CA TYR A 164 14.70 8.03 19.73
C TYR A 164 13.69 7.96 20.88
N VAL A 165 12.88 9.02 21.04
CA VAL A 165 11.77 9.08 21.99
C VAL A 165 10.50 9.46 21.23
N PRO A 166 9.56 8.54 21.00
CA PRO A 166 8.32 8.88 20.34
C PRO A 166 7.45 9.79 21.22
N PRO A 167 6.52 10.56 20.64
CA PRO A 167 5.76 11.57 21.37
C PRO A 167 4.81 10.97 22.43
N ASN A 168 4.33 9.74 22.23
CA ASN A 168 3.44 9.04 23.14
C ASN A 168 3.92 7.63 23.45
N LYS A 169 3.48 7.09 24.60
CA LYS A 169 3.79 5.71 25.02
C LYS A 169 3.29 4.64 24.04
N GLU A 170 2.20 4.91 23.33
CA GLU A 170 1.63 3.95 22.37
C GLU A 170 2.36 3.93 21.02
N ASP A 171 3.28 4.87 20.81
CA ASP A 171 4.10 4.99 19.60
C ASP A 171 5.50 4.36 19.79
N TYR A 172 5.78 3.74 20.95
CA TYR A 172 6.98 2.91 21.12
C TYR A 172 6.89 1.61 20.31
N GLY A 173 8.04 1.13 19.87
CA GLY A 173 8.18 -0.06 19.04
C GLY A 173 8.55 0.28 17.60
N GLN A 174 8.53 -0.74 16.75
CA GLN A 174 8.82 -0.64 15.34
C GLN A 174 7.72 0.19 14.64
N PRO A 175 8.09 1.23 13.86
CA PRO A 175 7.18 1.86 12.91
C PRO A 175 6.53 0.84 11.97
N GLY A 176 5.19 0.85 11.93
CA GLY A 176 4.39 -0.17 11.29
C GLY A 176 3.91 -1.29 12.23
N PHE A 177 4.27 -1.29 13.51
CA PHE A 177 3.75 -2.23 14.51
C PHE A 177 3.49 -1.58 15.87
N THR A 178 3.47 -0.25 15.93
CA THR A 178 3.15 0.46 17.18
C THR A 178 1.68 0.22 17.56
N LEU A 179 1.38 0.25 18.85
CA LEU A 179 0.01 0.07 19.34
C LEU A 179 -0.93 1.13 18.75
N SER A 180 -0.44 2.36 18.60
CA SER A 180 -1.21 3.48 18.07
C SER A 180 -1.54 3.32 16.57
N GLU A 181 -0.61 2.85 15.74
CA GLU A 181 -0.88 2.52 14.33
C GLU A 181 -1.89 1.37 14.19
N ARG A 182 -1.70 0.30 14.97
CA ARG A 182 -2.58 -0.88 14.98
C ARG A 182 -4.02 -0.51 15.35
N LYS A 183 -4.20 0.26 16.43
CA LYS A 183 -5.52 0.75 16.87
C LYS A 183 -6.22 1.57 15.79
N ARG A 184 -5.51 2.54 15.17
CA ARG A 184 -6.10 3.38 14.11
C ARG A 184 -6.46 2.57 12.88
N PHE A 185 -5.61 1.63 12.48
CA PHE A 185 -5.91 0.74 11.37
C PHE A 185 -7.14 -0.13 11.65
N GLY A 186 -7.22 -0.74 12.84
CA GLY A 186 -8.39 -1.50 13.27
C GLY A 186 -9.68 -0.67 13.30
N SER A 187 -9.62 0.60 13.76
CA SER A 187 -10.74 1.53 13.69
C SER A 187 -11.19 1.80 12.25
N ILE A 188 -10.25 2.06 11.32
CA ILE A 188 -10.57 2.26 9.89
C ILE A 188 -11.30 1.04 9.32
N LEU A 189 -10.80 -0.17 9.58
CA LEU A 189 -11.42 -1.39 9.07
C LEU A 189 -12.83 -1.58 9.63
N LYS A 190 -12.98 -1.41 10.95
CA LYS A 190 -14.26 -1.58 11.64
C LYS A 190 -15.30 -0.54 11.19
N GLU A 191 -14.94 0.73 11.19
CA GLU A 191 -15.86 1.83 10.87
C GLU A 191 -16.20 1.87 9.38
N GLY A 192 -15.22 1.56 8.51
CA GLY A 192 -15.40 1.48 7.06
C GLY A 192 -16.11 0.21 6.58
N LYS A 193 -16.42 -0.74 7.47
CA LYS A 193 -16.92 -2.09 7.12
C LYS A 193 -16.06 -2.76 6.06
N LEU A 194 -14.77 -2.88 6.39
CA LEU A 194 -13.75 -3.41 5.51
C LEU A 194 -13.18 -4.72 6.08
N VAL A 195 -12.79 -5.60 5.18
CA VAL A 195 -12.27 -6.93 5.47
C VAL A 195 -10.85 -7.02 4.92
N ASP A 196 -9.91 -7.45 5.76
CA ASP A 196 -8.59 -7.87 5.31
C ASP A 196 -8.71 -9.21 4.57
N ALA A 197 -8.51 -9.18 3.24
CA ALA A 197 -8.75 -10.36 2.40
C ALA A 197 -7.79 -11.53 2.73
N TYR A 198 -6.55 -11.23 3.11
CA TYR A 198 -5.60 -12.28 3.49
C TYR A 198 -6.07 -12.96 4.78
N ARG A 199 -6.40 -12.18 5.81
CA ARG A 199 -6.89 -12.75 7.09
C ARG A 199 -8.31 -13.28 7.01
N TYR A 200 -9.07 -12.96 5.97
CA TYR A 200 -10.34 -13.61 5.70
C TYR A 200 -10.13 -15.11 5.39
N LEU A 201 -9.14 -15.43 4.55
CA LEU A 201 -8.83 -16.79 4.12
C LEU A 201 -7.85 -17.52 5.06
N HIS A 202 -6.79 -16.84 5.49
CA HIS A 202 -5.67 -17.43 6.25
C HIS A 202 -5.76 -17.00 7.72
N LYS A 203 -6.41 -17.81 8.56
CA LYS A 203 -6.61 -17.51 9.98
C LYS A 203 -5.35 -17.73 10.82
N ASP A 204 -4.51 -18.67 10.41
CA ASP A 204 -3.33 -19.07 11.14
C ASP A 204 -2.06 -18.32 10.68
N LYS A 205 -1.02 -18.42 11.51
CA LYS A 205 0.27 -17.83 11.23
C LYS A 205 1.02 -18.72 10.24
N ASP A 206 1.31 -18.19 9.08
CA ASP A 206 2.19 -18.83 8.12
C ASP A 206 3.59 -18.20 8.22
N MET A 207 4.56 -18.99 8.68
CA MET A 207 5.95 -18.54 8.81
C MET A 207 6.75 -18.63 7.51
N ASP A 208 6.22 -19.28 6.49
CA ASP A 208 6.83 -19.37 5.17
C ASP A 208 6.32 -18.27 4.25
N CYS A 209 4.99 -18.18 4.09
CA CYS A 209 4.32 -17.30 3.11
C CYS A 209 3.52 -16.16 3.73
N GLY A 210 3.54 -15.96 5.06
CA GLY A 210 2.61 -15.04 5.72
C GLY A 210 3.00 -13.56 5.77
N PHE A 211 4.07 -13.14 5.09
CA PHE A 211 4.64 -11.80 5.23
C PHE A 211 4.99 -11.18 3.89
N SER A 212 4.71 -9.89 3.75
CA SER A 212 4.94 -9.14 2.52
C SER A 212 6.26 -8.38 2.52
N TRP A 213 6.83 -8.07 3.69
CA TRP A 213 8.09 -7.37 3.86
C TRP A 213 9.08 -8.21 4.66
N SER A 214 10.35 -8.15 4.28
CA SER A 214 11.46 -8.71 5.06
C SER A 214 12.54 -7.68 5.34
N GLY A 215 12.99 -7.68 6.59
CA GLY A 215 14.16 -6.96 7.00
C GLY A 215 15.43 -7.49 6.34
N ASN A 216 16.50 -6.68 6.44
CA ASN A 216 17.79 -6.98 5.83
C ASN A 216 18.26 -8.40 6.20
N PRO A 217 18.75 -9.20 5.21
CA PRO A 217 19.19 -10.58 5.45
C PRO A 217 20.40 -10.68 6.38
N VAL A 218 21.03 -9.56 6.73
CA VAL A 218 22.16 -9.46 7.66
C VAL A 218 21.81 -8.56 8.84
N GLY A 219 22.37 -8.88 10.01
CA GLY A 219 22.24 -8.07 11.22
C GLY A 219 20.95 -8.32 11.99
N LYS A 220 20.54 -7.34 12.81
CA LYS A 220 19.46 -7.50 13.80
C LYS A 220 18.08 -7.80 13.19
N TYR A 221 17.88 -7.47 11.91
CA TYR A 221 16.63 -7.68 11.19
C TYR A 221 16.61 -8.99 10.39
N ARG A 222 17.67 -9.81 10.44
CA ARG A 222 17.70 -11.11 9.77
C ARG A 222 16.54 -11.99 10.24
N GLY A 223 15.72 -12.44 9.29
CA GLY A 223 14.53 -13.25 9.55
C GLY A 223 13.35 -12.51 10.17
N LYS A 224 13.46 -11.18 10.36
CA LYS A 224 12.39 -10.33 10.87
C LYS A 224 11.54 -9.84 9.70
N ARG A 225 10.34 -10.38 9.62
CA ARG A 225 9.35 -10.15 8.56
C ARG A 225 8.06 -9.56 9.12
N MET A 226 7.38 -8.75 8.30
CA MET A 226 6.14 -8.05 8.60
C MET A 226 5.17 -8.19 7.43
N ARG A 227 3.87 -8.30 7.69
CA ARG A 227 2.82 -8.18 6.67
C ARG A 227 2.29 -6.76 6.70
N ILE A 228 2.69 -5.96 5.72
CA ILE A 228 2.34 -4.53 5.63
C ILE A 228 1.69 -4.15 4.29
N ASP A 229 1.63 -5.08 3.35
CA ASP A 229 0.95 -4.94 2.06
C ASP A 229 -0.38 -5.68 2.10
N TYR A 230 -1.44 -5.03 1.62
CA TYR A 230 -2.80 -5.52 1.81
C TYR A 230 -3.62 -5.47 0.52
N PHE A 231 -4.63 -6.35 0.50
CA PHE A 231 -5.92 -6.05 -0.11
C PHE A 231 -6.98 -5.98 0.99
N ILE A 232 -7.51 -4.79 1.20
CA ILE A 232 -8.63 -4.50 2.07
C ILE A 232 -9.88 -4.35 1.20
N VAL A 233 -10.89 -5.17 1.45
CA VAL A 233 -12.06 -5.32 0.59
C VAL A 233 -13.31 -4.92 1.37
N ALA A 234 -14.20 -4.14 0.77
CA ALA A 234 -15.48 -3.80 1.39
C ALA A 234 -16.26 -5.07 1.75
N GLU A 235 -16.91 -5.08 2.92
CA GLU A 235 -17.64 -6.24 3.44
C GLU A 235 -18.66 -6.80 2.43
N LYS A 236 -19.27 -5.95 1.61
CA LYS A 236 -20.19 -6.33 0.52
C LYS A 236 -19.56 -7.24 -0.55
N LEU A 237 -18.23 -7.26 -0.68
CA LEU A 237 -17.48 -8.09 -1.62
C LEU A 237 -16.78 -9.27 -0.92
N ARG A 238 -16.96 -9.44 0.40
CA ARG A 238 -16.23 -10.45 1.19
C ARG A 238 -16.42 -11.87 0.66
N GLU A 239 -17.66 -12.24 0.35
CA GLU A 239 -17.98 -13.58 -0.13
C GLU A 239 -17.49 -13.84 -1.56
N ARG A 240 -16.98 -12.82 -2.26
CA ARG A 240 -16.33 -12.98 -3.56
C ARG A 240 -14.83 -13.24 -3.43
N ILE A 241 -14.24 -13.16 -2.25
CA ILE A 241 -12.80 -13.40 -2.07
C ILE A 241 -12.51 -14.90 -2.28
N VAL A 242 -11.80 -15.21 -3.37
CA VAL A 242 -11.43 -16.58 -3.74
C VAL A 242 -10.02 -16.91 -3.25
N ALA A 243 -9.06 -16.03 -3.51
CA ALA A 243 -7.67 -16.19 -3.10
C ALA A 243 -7.05 -14.84 -2.74
N CYS A 244 -6.14 -14.83 -1.76
CA CYS A 244 -5.35 -13.66 -1.42
C CYS A 244 -3.97 -14.12 -0.96
N GLU A 245 -2.98 -14.07 -1.85
CA GLU A 245 -1.70 -14.76 -1.66
C GLU A 245 -0.54 -13.78 -1.58
N MET A 246 0.41 -14.09 -0.71
CA MET A 246 1.73 -13.48 -0.71
C MET A 246 2.64 -14.33 -1.58
N HIS A 247 3.42 -13.68 -2.44
CA HIS A 247 4.30 -14.38 -3.39
C HIS A 247 5.75 -14.48 -2.91
N GLY A 248 6.00 -14.17 -1.64
CA GLY A 248 7.31 -14.21 -1.00
C GLY A 248 7.42 -15.39 -0.05
N HIS A 249 8.56 -16.09 -0.07
CA HIS A 249 8.76 -17.33 0.68
C HIS A 249 10.05 -17.29 1.51
N GLY A 250 9.95 -17.86 2.72
CA GLY A 250 11.09 -18.15 3.58
C GLY A 250 11.90 -16.95 4.05
N ILE A 251 13.07 -17.24 4.64
CA ILE A 251 14.07 -16.25 5.05
C ILE A 251 15.05 -15.91 3.92
N GLU A 252 15.10 -16.75 2.88
CA GLU A 252 16.00 -16.61 1.72
C GLU A 252 15.45 -15.63 0.65
N LEU A 253 14.29 -15.02 0.90
CA LEU A 253 13.68 -13.98 0.07
C LEU A 253 13.32 -14.44 -1.35
N GLU A 254 12.91 -15.68 -1.50
CA GLU A 254 12.36 -16.16 -2.77
C GLU A 254 11.06 -15.40 -3.10
N GLY A 255 10.93 -14.92 -4.34
CA GLY A 255 9.74 -14.17 -4.78
C GLY A 255 9.72 -12.67 -4.41
N PHE A 256 10.79 -12.13 -3.84
CA PHE A 256 10.92 -10.69 -3.55
C PHE A 256 11.48 -9.86 -4.72
N TYR A 257 12.03 -10.51 -5.76
CA TYR A 257 12.41 -9.90 -7.04
C TYR A 257 13.25 -8.61 -6.96
N GLY A 258 14.16 -8.52 -5.98
CA GLY A 258 15.05 -7.37 -5.78
C GLY A 258 14.46 -6.21 -4.96
N SER A 259 13.24 -6.38 -4.44
CA SER A 259 12.61 -5.52 -3.44
C SER A 259 12.75 -6.17 -2.05
N ASP A 260 12.60 -5.39 -0.97
CA ASP A 260 12.39 -5.91 0.38
C ASP A 260 10.91 -6.26 0.66
N HIS A 261 10.04 -5.98 -0.31
CA HIS A 261 8.65 -6.44 -0.36
C HIS A 261 8.42 -7.48 -1.47
N CYS A 262 7.54 -8.45 -1.23
CA CYS A 262 7.06 -9.38 -2.26
C CYS A 262 5.71 -8.93 -2.85
N PRO A 263 5.33 -9.41 -4.05
CA PRO A 263 3.99 -9.20 -4.58
C PRO A 263 2.90 -9.81 -3.68
N VAL A 264 1.72 -9.19 -3.72
CA VAL A 264 0.48 -9.71 -3.13
C VAL A 264 -0.56 -9.76 -4.24
N SER A 265 -1.35 -10.84 -4.31
CA SER A 265 -2.46 -10.96 -5.28
C SER A 265 -3.79 -11.14 -4.57
N LEU A 266 -4.86 -10.63 -5.19
CA LEU A 266 -6.25 -10.90 -4.81
C LEU A 266 -6.99 -11.43 -6.03
N GLU A 267 -7.73 -12.52 -5.84
CA GLU A 267 -8.69 -13.04 -6.82
C GLU A 267 -10.11 -12.91 -6.25
N LEU A 268 -11.01 -12.35 -7.06
CA LEU A 268 -12.43 -12.25 -6.74
C LEU A 268 -13.25 -13.06 -7.74
N SER A 269 -14.26 -13.79 -7.27
CA SER A 269 -15.21 -14.52 -8.12
C SER A 269 -16.05 -13.53 -8.95
N ASP A 270 -16.52 -13.94 -10.13
CA ASP A 270 -17.43 -13.13 -10.95
C ASP A 270 -18.85 -13.08 -10.39
N GLU A 271 -19.28 -14.13 -9.70
CA GLU A 271 -20.63 -14.29 -9.14
C GLU A 271 -20.68 -13.92 -7.65
N ASN A 272 -21.78 -13.30 -7.23
CA ASN A 272 -22.15 -13.32 -5.81
C ASN A 272 -22.57 -14.76 -5.50
N PRO A 273 -22.08 -15.41 -4.43
CA PRO A 273 -22.59 -16.72 -4.06
C PRO A 273 -24.11 -16.61 -3.92
N SER A 274 -24.80 -17.45 -4.69
CA SER A 274 -26.25 -17.54 -4.68
C SER A 274 -26.74 -17.70 -3.25
N SER A 275 -27.76 -16.92 -2.88
CA SER A 275 -28.51 -17.07 -1.63
C SER A 275 -29.33 -18.36 -1.58
N ASP A 276 -28.88 -19.42 -2.25
CA ASP A 276 -29.52 -20.73 -2.31
C ASP A 276 -28.79 -21.67 -1.37
N GLY A 277 -28.98 -21.42 -0.07
CA GLY A 277 -28.67 -22.34 1.01
C GLY A 277 -29.88 -22.41 1.92
N ASN A 278 -30.76 -23.38 1.64
CA ASN A 278 -31.84 -23.85 2.53
C ASN A 278 -31.34 -24.11 3.96
#